data_AF-A0A960EDC6-F1
#
_entry.id   AF-A0A960EDC6-F1
#
_cell.length_a   1.000
_cell.length_b   1.000
_cell.length_c   1.000
_cell.angle_alpha   90.00
_cell.angle_beta   90.00
_cell.angle_gamma   90.00
#
_symmetry.space_group_name_H-M   'P 1'
#
loop_
_entity.id
_entity.type
_entity.pdbx_description
1 polymer ?
#
loop_
_entity_poly.entity_id
_entity_poly.type
_entity_poly.pdbx_seq_one_letter_code
_entity_poly.pdbx_strand_id
1 'polypeptide(L)' 'EVGDPASGEPIGDTEENLKASIAGETYEYTQMYPGFAKTARDEGFDEIAEWFETLARAEKSHAGRFAQGLDAL' A
#
# COMPACT_ATOMS: atom_id res chain seq x y z
N GLU A 1 -2.07 -8.07 19.15
CA GLU A 1 -0.77 -7.39 19.31
C GLU A 1 -0.85 -6.01 18.67
N VAL A 2 0.02 -5.08 19.07
CA VAL A 2 0.17 -3.76 18.42
C VAL A 2 1.46 -3.81 17.58
N GLY A 3 1.35 -3.58 16.28
CA GLY A 3 2.43 -3.77 15.31
C GLY A 3 1.92 -3.67 13.87
N ASP A 4 2.81 -3.87 12.89
CA ASP A 4 2.45 -3.94 11.47
C ASP A 4 1.68 -5.25 11.20
N PRO A 5 0.40 -5.19 10.78
CA PRO A 5 -0.40 -6.38 10.53
C PRO A 5 0.07 -7.20 9.32
N ALA A 6 0.87 -6.63 8.40
CA ALA A 6 1.36 -7.33 7.23
C ALA A 6 2.62 -8.16 7.52
N SER A 7 3.56 -7.61 8.31
CA SER A 7 4.82 -8.28 8.65
C SER A 7 4.80 -8.98 10.01
N GLY A 8 3.90 -8.60 10.91
CA GLY A 8 3.89 -9.06 12.30
C GLY A 8 4.96 -8.40 13.18
N GLU A 9 5.71 -7.42 12.65
CA GLU A 9 6.74 -6.71 13.39
C GLU A 9 6.10 -5.73 14.40
N PRO A 10 6.71 -5.55 15.59
CA PRO A 10 6.25 -4.56 16.56
C PRO A 10 6.45 -3.13 16.02
N ILE A 11 5.79 -2.16 16.64
CA ILE A 11 6.06 -0.74 16.35
C ILE A 11 7.52 -0.42 16.71
N GLY A 12 8.29 0.03 15.72
CA GLY A 12 9.71 0.35 15.83
C GLY A 12 9.98 1.85 15.97
N ASP A 13 11.22 2.27 15.71
CA ASP A 13 11.57 3.68 15.56
C ASP A 13 11.01 4.27 14.24
N THR A 14 11.20 5.58 14.02
CA THR A 14 10.67 6.23 12.80
C THR A 14 11.25 5.64 11.52
N GLU A 15 12.52 5.23 11.51
CA GLU A 15 13.16 4.63 10.35
C GLU A 15 12.54 3.27 10.02
N GLU A 16 12.38 2.42 11.03
CA GLU A 16 11.75 1.10 10.92
C GLU A 16 10.30 1.20 10.47
N ASN A 17 9.54 2.12 11.07
CA ASN A 17 8.13 2.33 10.72
C ASN A 17 7.97 2.82 9.27
N LEU A 18 8.83 3.74 8.80
CA LEU A 18 8.78 4.22 7.42
C LEU A 18 9.12 3.11 6.43
N LYS A 19 10.11 2.26 6.72
CA LYS A 19 10.44 1.10 5.88
C LYS A 19 9.27 0.11 5.79
N ALA A 20 8.61 -0.17 6.92
CA ALA A 20 7.42 -1.02 6.95
C ALA A 20 6.27 -0.41 6.14
N SER A 21 5.98 0.88 6.32
CA SER A 21 4.96 1.59 5.53
C SER A 21 5.28 1.57 4.03
N ILE A 22 6.52 1.84 3.61
CA ILE A 22 6.91 1.78 2.18
C ILE A 22 6.65 0.39 1.60
N ALA A 23 6.98 -0.67 2.34
CA ALA A 23 6.76 -2.04 1.89
C ALA A 23 5.26 -2.35 1.74
N GLY A 24 4.45 -1.97 2.73
CA GLY A 24 2.99 -2.14 2.70
C GLY A 24 2.36 -1.41 1.51
N GLU A 25 2.58 -0.10 1.42
CA GLU A 25 2.06 0.74 0.33
C GLU A 25 2.50 0.21 -1.05
N THR A 26 3.74 -0.26 -1.18
CA THR A 26 4.26 -0.85 -2.42
C THR A 26 3.55 -2.13 -2.81
N TYR A 27 3.29 -3.02 -1.85
CA TYR A 27 2.49 -4.20 -2.10
C TYR A 27 1.07 -3.83 -2.54
N GLU A 28 0.47 -2.82 -1.90
CA GLU A 28 -0.88 -2.37 -2.21
C GLU A 28 -1.02 -1.83 -3.63
N TYR A 29 -0.16 -0.89 -4.06
CA TYR A 29 -0.28 -0.31 -5.40
C TYR A 29 0.25 -1.19 -6.53
N THR A 30 1.14 -2.14 -6.26
CA THR A 30 1.72 -2.99 -7.33
C THR A 30 1.02 -4.34 -7.48
N GLN A 31 0.48 -4.90 -6.39
CA GLN A 31 -0.09 -6.25 -6.39
C GLN A 31 -1.55 -6.26 -5.95
N MET A 32 -1.86 -5.79 -4.74
CA MET A 32 -3.17 -6.00 -4.12
C MET A 32 -4.31 -5.31 -4.87
N TYR A 33 -4.25 -3.98 -5.01
CA TYR A 33 -5.31 -3.22 -5.68
C TYR A 33 -5.42 -3.54 -7.17
N PRO A 34 -4.31 -3.71 -7.94
CA PRO A 34 -4.41 -4.22 -9.31
C PRO A 34 -5.06 -5.60 -9.40
N GLY A 35 -4.75 -6.50 -8.46
CA GLY A 35 -5.39 -7.82 -8.37
C GLY A 35 -6.89 -7.73 -8.09
N PHE A 36 -7.29 -6.88 -7.14
CA PHE A 36 -8.70 -6.65 -6.82
C PHE A 36 -9.46 -5.99 -7.98
N ALA A 37 -8.85 -5.01 -8.66
CA ALA A 37 -9.44 -4.41 -9.86
C ALA A 37 -9.67 -5.46 -10.95
N LYS A 38 -8.70 -6.35 -11.18
CA LYS A 38 -8.86 -7.45 -12.13
C LYS A 38 -10.03 -8.37 -11.76
N THR A 39 -10.07 -8.84 -10.51
CA THR A 39 -11.17 -9.70 -10.03
C THR A 39 -12.52 -8.99 -10.16
N ALA A 40 -12.61 -7.72 -9.79
CA ALA A 40 -13.84 -6.93 -9.92
C ALA A 40 -14.31 -6.83 -11.38
N ARG A 41 -13.40 -6.62 -12.35
CA ARG A 41 -13.74 -6.64 -13.78
C ARG A 41 -14.21 -8.02 -14.23
N ASP A 42 -13.52 -9.08 -13.81
CA ASP A 42 -13.88 -10.47 -14.16
C ASP A 42 -15.29 -10.85 -13.63
N GLU A 43 -15.70 -10.26 -12.50
CA GLU A 43 -17.03 -10.44 -11.89
C GLU A 43 -18.09 -9.44 -12.40
N GLY A 44 -17.74 -8.51 -13.29
CA GLY A 44 -18.65 -7.54 -13.90
C GLY A 44 -18.92 -6.29 -13.06
N PHE A 45 -18.07 -6.00 -12.08
CA PHE A 45 -18.13 -4.81 -11.22
C PHE A 45 -17.17 -3.70 -11.68
N ASP A 46 -17.43 -3.11 -12.85
CA ASP A 46 -16.52 -2.12 -13.44
C ASP A 46 -16.26 -0.88 -12.57
N GLU A 47 -17.30 -0.33 -11.92
CA GLU A 47 -17.15 0.83 -11.04
C GLU A 47 -16.23 0.53 -9.84
N ILE A 48 -16.34 -0.67 -9.26
CA ILE A 48 -15.49 -1.11 -8.16
C ILE A 48 -14.04 -1.28 -8.64
N ALA A 49 -13.84 -1.80 -9.85
CA ALA A 49 -12.51 -1.92 -10.42
C ALA A 49 -11.83 -0.55 -10.60
N GLU A 50 -12.56 0.46 -11.09
CA GLU A 50 -12.05 1.83 -11.23
C GLU A 50 -11.69 2.46 -9.87
N TRP A 51 -12.47 2.15 -8.83
CA TRP A 51 -12.13 2.55 -7.46
C TRP A 51 -10.83 1.91 -6.98
N PHE A 52 -10.64 0.61 -7.18
CA PHE A 52 -9.38 -0.05 -6.81
C PHE A 52 -8.17 0.51 -7.58
N GLU A 53 -8.32 0.81 -8.87
CA GLU A 53 -7.27 1.47 -9.65
C GLU A 53 -6.95 2.88 -9.14
N THR A 54 -7.96 3.58 -8.60
CA THR A 54 -7.78 4.90 -7.96
C THR A 54 -7.03 4.78 -6.65
N LEU A 55 -7.36 3.79 -5.81
CA LEU A 55 -6.65 3.51 -4.57
C LEU A 55 -5.18 3.16 -4.84
N ALA A 56 -4.89 2.32 -5.84
CA ALA A 56 -3.51 2.03 -6.25
C ALA A 56 -2.71 3.30 -6.58
N ARG A 57 -3.32 4.32 -7.20
CA ARG A 57 -2.64 5.60 -7.46
C ARG A 57 -2.37 6.39 -6.17
N ALA A 58 -3.27 6.32 -5.19
CA ALA A 58 -3.08 6.96 -3.89
C ALA A 58 -1.92 6.30 -3.12
N GLU A 59 -1.89 4.97 -3.03
CA GLU A 59 -0.84 4.26 -2.29
C GLU A 59 0.53 4.42 -2.92
N LYS A 60 0.60 4.56 -4.26
CA LYS A 60 1.84 4.95 -4.94
C LYS A 60 2.35 6.32 -4.48
N SER A 61 1.44 7.27 -4.24
CA SER A 61 1.78 8.58 -3.70
C SER A 61 2.25 8.49 -2.25
N HIS A 62 1.59 7.68 -1.41
CA HIS A 62 2.00 7.42 -0.04
C HIS A 62 3.40 6.79 0.03
N ALA A 63 3.66 5.72 -0.71
CA ALA A 63 4.99 5.10 -0.81
C ALA A 63 6.07 6.12 -1.18
N GLY A 64 5.79 7.00 -2.15
CA GLY A 64 6.71 8.07 -2.55
C GLY A 64 6.99 9.08 -1.44
N ARG A 65 5.97 9.47 -0.67
CA ARG A 65 6.12 10.41 0.46
C ARG A 65 6.87 9.78 1.63
N PHE A 66 6.62 8.52 1.93
CA PHE A 66 7.35 7.81 2.98
C PHE A 66 8.81 7.60 2.60
N ALA A 67 9.11 7.28 1.34
CA ALA A 67 10.48 7.21 0.83
C ALA A 67 11.19 8.57 0.99
N GLN A 68 10.55 9.67 0.61
CA GLN A 68 11.11 11.02 0.83
C GLN A 68 11.34 11.33 2.31
N GLY A 69 10.43 10.90 3.18
CA GLY A 69 10.59 11.06 4.63
C GLY A 69 11.78 10.26 5.18
N LEU A 70 11.97 9.02 4.70
CA LEU A 70 13.08 8.16 5.09
C LEU A 70 14.43 8.72 4.62
N ASP A 71 14.49 9.23 3.38
CA ASP A 71 15.70 9.86 2.83
C ASP A 71 16.09 11.15 3.57
N ALA A 72 15.15 11.77 4.29
CA ALA A 72 15.34 13.01 5.02
C ALA A 72 15.62 12.83 6.53
N LEU A 73 15.68 11.58 7.03
CA LEU A 73 16.13 11.25 8.39
C LEU A 73 17.64 11.37 8.55
#